data_AF-A0A376CUS9-F1
#
_entry.id   AF-A0A376CUS9-F1
#
_cell.length_a   1.000
_cell.length_b   1.000
_cell.length_c   1.000
_cell.angle_alpha   90.00
_cell.angle_beta   90.00
_cell.angle_gamma   90.00
#
_symmetry.space_group_name_H-M   'P 1'
#
loop_
_entity.id
_entity.type
_entity.pdbx_description
1 polymer ?
#
loop_
_entity_poly.entity_id
_entity_poly.type
_entity_poly.pdbx_seq_one_letter_code
_entity_poly.pdbx_strand_id
1 'polypeptide(L)'
;MPNSLDQLRQANPVPNAALSDDSLKHSEATLARITKGRPTWTYAAAGVAVLALVGGAFPLLNNSEPVASASEILTQAGEAAGAQPDAVDKGVTAKEYMKRVDTLGDATAITEYAVDAGGAVEVSSQGEVPGFDPQPSVNPEDLVIATDRAQLEKLADTFPNRALGALELLLQPGLSSEQQKITYDILADTDGNDVGSVEGEGDDELVTVIRDSDQVSFSVLPASGQLVRVVGLVGPDVETTVDATAILDCVSVTGLEGPDRISLACADNNYLVNQLEWKNWGADSAEAEGVAIENDCDPNCAEGTFNEERVKVVVDKREACGYHAEVYSRVRVQYPDGREEEQPIGCAP
;
A
#
# COMPACT_ATOMS: atom_id res chain seq x y z
N MET A 1 1.47 -14.78 29.70
CA MET A 1 0.98 -13.66 28.86
C MET A 1 2.09 -12.62 28.86
N PRO A 2 2.55 -12.12 27.70
CA PRO A 2 3.53 -11.03 27.67
C PRO A 2 2.99 -9.83 28.47
N ASN A 3 3.88 -9.08 29.12
CA ASN A 3 3.48 -7.93 29.93
C ASN A 3 2.87 -6.84 29.01
N SER A 4 1.89 -6.08 29.50
CA SER A 4 1.15 -5.06 28.73
C SER A 4 2.06 -4.08 27.98
N LEU A 5 3.17 -3.66 28.58
CA LEU A 5 4.18 -2.79 27.97
C LEU A 5 4.90 -3.44 26.78
N ASP A 6 5.14 -4.75 26.82
CA ASP A 6 5.78 -5.45 25.71
C ASP A 6 4.80 -5.63 24.53
N GLN A 7 3.51 -5.80 24.82
CA GLN A 7 2.46 -5.86 23.80
C GLN A 7 2.27 -4.51 23.10
N LEU A 8 2.39 -3.42 23.85
CA LEU A 8 2.32 -2.04 23.35
C LEU A 8 3.49 -1.69 22.42
N ARG A 9 4.72 -2.01 22.82
CA ARG A 9 5.92 -1.76 21.99
C ARG A 9 5.88 -2.48 20.63
N GLN A 10 5.15 -3.57 20.53
CA GLN A 10 4.99 -4.32 19.29
C GLN A 10 3.95 -3.71 18.34
N ALA A 11 2.96 -2.99 18.85
CA ALA A 11 1.85 -2.47 18.04
C ALA A 11 2.23 -1.20 17.24
N ASN A 12 3.32 -0.54 17.63
CA ASN A 12 3.93 0.56 16.90
C ASN A 12 5.40 0.67 17.34
N PRO A 13 6.36 0.10 16.60
CA PRO A 13 7.77 0.20 16.96
C PRO A 13 8.19 1.67 16.92
N VAL A 14 8.54 2.23 18.08
CA VAL A 14 9.09 3.59 18.15
C VAL A 14 10.31 3.65 17.23
N PRO A 15 10.35 4.57 16.24
CA PRO A 15 11.52 4.72 15.38
C PRO A 15 12.75 4.89 16.27
N ASN A 16 13.73 4.01 16.13
CA ASN A 16 14.91 4.04 16.99
C ASN A 16 15.84 5.19 16.56
N ALA A 17 15.51 6.40 17.00
CA ALA A 17 16.41 7.54 16.98
C ALA A 17 16.08 8.42 18.19
N ALA A 18 16.99 8.46 19.16
CA ALA A 18 17.00 9.52 20.15
C ALA A 18 17.19 10.86 19.41
N LEU A 19 16.10 11.58 19.18
CA LEU A 19 16.13 12.89 18.55
C LEU A 19 16.81 13.87 19.50
N SER A 20 17.89 14.51 19.04
CA SER A 20 18.52 15.60 19.78
C SER A 20 17.65 16.85 19.75
N ASP A 21 17.72 17.67 20.80
CA ASP A 21 16.99 18.93 20.95
C ASP A 21 17.13 19.90 19.77
N ASP A 22 18.18 19.77 18.97
CA ASP A 22 18.42 20.58 17.78
C ASP A 22 17.53 20.16 16.60
N SER A 23 17.14 18.88 16.52
CA SER A 23 16.24 18.35 15.48
C SER A 23 14.79 18.80 15.72
N LEU A 24 14.37 18.86 16.98
CA LEU A 24 13.08 19.43 17.39
C LEU A 24 12.97 20.92 17.03
N LYS A 25 14.01 21.70 17.30
CA LYS A 25 14.06 23.12 16.91
C LYS A 25 14.04 23.32 15.39
N HIS A 26 14.65 22.42 14.63
CA HIS A 26 14.63 22.49 13.17
C HIS A 26 13.22 22.20 12.60
N SER A 27 12.51 21.23 13.19
CA SER A 27 11.12 20.91 12.86
C SER A 27 10.18 22.09 13.13
N GLU A 28 10.25 22.70 14.32
CA GLU A 28 9.41 23.85 14.70
C GLU A 28 9.69 25.09 13.83
N ALA A 29 10.96 25.34 13.50
CA ALA A 29 11.35 26.44 12.61
C ALA A 29 10.90 26.24 11.16
N THR A 30 10.72 24.99 10.74
CA THR A 30 10.19 24.63 9.41
C THR A 30 8.67 24.80 9.38
N LEU A 31 7.97 24.38 10.43
CA LEU A 31 6.52 24.55 10.60
C LEU A 31 6.10 26.03 10.65
N ALA A 32 6.90 26.88 11.30
CA ALA A 32 6.68 28.33 11.35
C ALA A 32 6.88 29.04 9.98
N ARG A 33 7.61 28.40 9.05
CA ARG A 33 7.87 28.94 7.70
C ARG A 33 6.74 28.61 6.72
N ILE A 34 6.03 27.51 6.97
CA ILE A 34 4.92 27.00 6.15
C ILE A 34 3.61 27.74 6.47
N THR A 35 3.45 28.25 7.69
CA THR A 35 2.18 28.80 8.20
C THR A 35 1.91 30.29 7.90
N LYS A 36 2.74 30.98 7.10
CA LYS A 36 2.43 32.34 6.63
C LYS A 36 1.86 32.33 5.21
N GLY A 37 0.58 32.71 5.13
CA GLY A 37 -0.33 32.51 4.00
C GLY A 37 0.08 33.11 2.65
N ARG A 38 -0.39 32.43 1.59
CA ARG A 38 -0.30 32.84 0.18
C ARG A 38 -1.54 33.67 -0.21
N PRO A 39 -1.40 34.69 -1.08
CA PRO A 39 -2.51 35.16 -1.89
C PRO A 39 -2.69 34.29 -3.14
N THR A 40 -3.94 34.23 -3.59
CA THR A 40 -4.47 33.43 -4.69
C THR A 40 -3.98 33.85 -6.08
N TRP A 41 -3.68 32.89 -6.96
CA TRP A 41 -3.96 33.06 -8.40
C TRP A 41 -4.22 31.75 -9.17
N THR A 42 -4.88 31.98 -10.30
CA THR A 42 -5.72 31.17 -11.19
C THR A 42 -5.03 30.05 -11.99
N TYR A 43 -5.79 28.98 -12.27
CA TYR A 43 -5.49 27.93 -13.22
C TYR A 43 -5.40 28.42 -14.68
N ALA A 44 -4.42 27.92 -15.42
CA ALA A 44 -4.43 27.90 -16.88
C ALA A 44 -4.32 26.43 -17.33
N ALA A 45 -5.45 25.86 -17.77
CA ALA A 45 -5.47 24.62 -18.51
C ALA A 45 -5.05 24.90 -19.95
N ALA A 46 -3.94 24.32 -20.40
CA ALA A 46 -3.56 24.30 -21.80
C ALA A 46 -4.20 23.07 -22.45
N GLY A 47 -5.23 23.31 -23.26
CA GLY A 47 -5.82 22.29 -24.12
C GLY A 47 -4.92 21.97 -25.30
N VAL A 48 -4.90 20.69 -25.69
CA VAL A 48 -4.37 20.27 -26.98
C VAL A 48 -5.56 20.05 -27.92
N ALA A 49 -5.49 20.75 -29.05
CA ALA A 49 -6.54 20.85 -30.05
C ALA A 49 -6.59 19.62 -30.97
N VAL A 50 -7.80 19.09 -31.18
CA VAL A 50 -8.13 18.16 -32.25
C VAL A 50 -8.19 18.94 -33.58
N LEU A 51 -7.31 18.62 -34.53
CA LEU A 51 -7.41 19.09 -35.90
C LEU A 51 -8.04 18.01 -36.78
N ALA A 52 -9.33 18.18 -37.06
CA ALA A 52 -10.02 17.49 -38.13
C ALA A 52 -9.67 18.12 -39.50
N LEU A 53 -9.23 17.30 -40.45
CA LEU A 53 -9.21 17.67 -41.88
C LEU A 53 -9.87 16.57 -42.70
N VAL A 54 -11.02 16.92 -43.29
CA VAL A 54 -11.71 16.16 -44.33
C VAL A 54 -11.22 16.61 -45.69
N GLY A 55 -10.84 15.69 -46.58
CA GLY A 55 -10.88 15.94 -48.03
C GLY A 55 -9.96 15.12 -48.93
N GLY A 56 -10.46 13.99 -49.44
CA GLY A 56 -10.34 13.64 -50.86
C GLY A 56 -9.18 12.74 -51.36
N ALA A 57 -9.59 11.60 -51.94
CA ALA A 57 -8.95 10.72 -52.94
C ALA A 57 -7.86 9.69 -52.49
N PHE A 58 -8.19 8.41 -52.74
CA PHE A 58 -7.45 7.14 -52.64
C PHE A 58 -5.90 7.19 -52.74
N PRO A 59 -5.15 6.37 -51.96
CA PRO A 59 -5.16 4.90 -52.06
C PRO A 59 -5.32 4.17 -50.71
N LEU A 60 -5.58 2.86 -50.77
CA LEU A 60 -5.64 1.94 -49.63
C LEU A 60 -4.35 2.04 -48.80
N LEU A 61 -4.38 2.77 -47.70
CA LEU A 61 -3.34 2.78 -46.67
C LEU A 61 -3.95 2.14 -45.42
N ASN A 62 -3.30 1.08 -44.98
CA ASN A 62 -3.57 0.38 -43.75
C ASN A 62 -3.25 1.33 -42.59
N ASN A 63 -4.25 2.08 -42.11
CA ASN A 63 -4.15 2.90 -40.91
C ASN A 63 -4.14 1.98 -39.69
N SER A 64 -3.00 1.35 -39.45
CA SER A 64 -2.65 0.91 -38.10
C SER A 64 -2.13 2.15 -37.39
N GLU A 65 -2.93 2.74 -36.51
CA GLU A 65 -2.41 3.70 -35.54
C GLU A 65 -1.22 3.04 -34.82
N PRO A 66 -0.12 3.76 -34.57
CA PRO A 66 1.00 3.19 -33.85
C PRO A 66 0.55 2.87 -32.42
N VAL A 67 0.35 1.59 -32.15
CA VAL A 67 0.19 1.08 -30.79
C VAL A 67 1.54 1.28 -30.10
N ALA A 68 1.54 1.92 -28.93
CA ALA A 68 2.76 2.12 -28.14
C ALA A 68 3.45 0.77 -27.90
N SER A 69 4.78 0.76 -27.94
CA SER A 69 5.54 -0.44 -27.58
C SER A 69 5.38 -0.76 -26.10
N ALA A 70 5.58 -2.03 -25.71
CA ALA A 70 5.49 -2.41 -24.31
C ALA A 70 6.47 -1.61 -23.43
N SER A 71 7.68 -1.33 -23.94
CA SER A 71 8.67 -0.49 -23.24
C SER A 71 8.13 0.92 -22.96
N GLU A 72 7.51 1.58 -23.95
CA GLU A 72 6.91 2.91 -23.77
C GLU A 72 5.77 2.89 -22.73
N ILE A 73 4.93 1.85 -22.75
CA ILE A 73 3.83 1.69 -21.80
C ILE A 73 4.35 1.48 -20.38
N LEU A 74 5.40 0.67 -20.22
CA LEU A 74 6.01 0.41 -18.90
C LEU A 74 6.73 1.64 -18.36
N THR A 75 7.42 2.41 -19.20
CA THR A 75 7.99 3.71 -18.81
C THR A 75 6.89 4.69 -18.38
N GLN A 76 5.78 4.75 -19.12
CA GLN A 76 4.63 5.58 -18.73
C GLN A 76 4.06 5.15 -17.37
N ALA A 77 3.86 3.85 -17.15
CA ALA A 77 3.41 3.29 -15.88
C ALA A 77 4.39 3.64 -14.75
N GLY A 78 5.70 3.57 -15.00
CA GLY A 78 6.74 3.97 -14.05
C GLY A 78 6.71 5.46 -13.71
N GLU A 79 6.53 6.33 -14.71
CA GLU A 79 6.37 7.77 -14.48
C GLU A 79 5.13 8.09 -13.65
N ALA A 80 4.02 7.40 -13.92
CA ALA A 80 2.77 7.54 -13.17
C ALA A 80 2.90 7.04 -11.72
N ALA A 81 3.54 5.88 -11.51
CA ALA A 81 3.86 5.35 -10.18
C ALA A 81 4.75 6.32 -9.40
N GLY A 82 5.82 6.83 -10.02
CA GLY A 82 6.73 7.79 -9.38
C GLY A 82 6.14 9.16 -9.08
N ALA A 83 4.91 9.44 -9.54
CA ALA A 83 4.17 10.64 -9.21
C ALA A 83 3.13 10.41 -8.10
N GLN A 84 2.93 9.17 -7.65
CA GLN A 84 2.06 8.87 -6.51
C GLN A 84 2.72 9.32 -5.20
N PRO A 85 1.91 9.67 -4.17
CA PRO A 85 2.44 9.92 -2.84
C PRO A 85 2.88 8.61 -2.18
N ASP A 86 3.90 8.68 -1.33
CA ASP A 86 4.28 7.57 -0.44
C ASP A 86 3.64 7.73 0.95
N ALA A 87 3.60 6.64 1.72
CA ALA A 87 3.12 6.70 3.10
C ALA A 87 3.90 7.76 3.92
N VAL A 88 5.22 7.85 3.71
CA VAL A 88 6.07 8.84 4.37
C VAL A 88 5.72 10.29 4.03
N ASP A 89 5.18 10.56 2.84
CA ASP A 89 4.71 11.90 2.44
C ASP A 89 3.39 12.27 3.13
N LYS A 90 2.58 11.26 3.47
CA LYS A 90 1.31 11.40 4.19
C LYS A 90 1.50 11.47 5.71
N GLY A 91 2.56 10.87 6.23
CA GLY A 91 2.98 10.98 7.62
C GLY A 91 3.90 9.85 8.03
N VAL A 92 4.83 10.13 8.95
CA VAL A 92 5.85 9.15 9.42
C VAL A 92 5.28 7.93 10.14
N THR A 93 3.97 7.91 10.40
CA THR A 93 3.26 6.81 11.06
C THR A 93 2.19 6.19 10.15
N ALA A 94 2.01 6.71 8.94
CA ALA A 94 1.12 6.13 7.95
C ALA A 94 1.63 4.74 7.55
N LYS A 95 0.70 3.91 7.07
CA LYS A 95 0.98 2.54 6.66
C LYS A 95 0.62 2.35 5.21
N GLU A 96 1.43 1.59 4.48
CA GLU A 96 1.01 1.08 3.17
C GLU A 96 0.16 -0.17 3.36
N TYR A 97 -0.85 -0.34 2.52
CA TYR A 97 -1.72 -1.50 2.51
C TYR A 97 -1.82 -2.07 1.11
N MET A 98 -1.78 -3.39 1.01
CA MET A 98 -2.01 -4.13 -0.23
C MET A 98 -2.82 -5.39 0.05
N LYS A 99 -3.80 -5.66 -0.81
CA LYS A 99 -4.53 -6.93 -0.85
C LYS A 99 -4.22 -7.65 -2.15
N ARG A 100 -3.67 -8.85 -2.01
CA ARG A 100 -3.31 -9.75 -3.11
C ARG A 100 -4.20 -10.98 -3.10
N VAL A 101 -4.59 -11.46 -4.28
CA VAL A 101 -5.30 -12.72 -4.45
C VAL A 101 -4.55 -13.61 -5.41
N ASP A 102 -4.26 -14.83 -5.00
CA ASP A 102 -3.55 -15.84 -5.77
C ASP A 102 -4.51 -17.00 -6.06
N THR A 103 -4.63 -17.40 -7.33
CA THR A 103 -5.58 -18.42 -7.77
C THR A 103 -4.94 -19.47 -8.66
N LEU A 104 -5.30 -20.74 -8.46
CA LEU A 104 -4.89 -21.87 -9.29
C LEU A 104 -6.04 -22.88 -9.43
N GLY A 105 -6.73 -22.85 -10.57
CA GLY A 105 -7.96 -23.62 -10.74
C GLY A 105 -9.02 -23.19 -9.71
N ASP A 106 -9.45 -24.12 -8.86
CA ASP A 106 -10.42 -23.84 -7.78
C ASP A 106 -9.74 -23.41 -6.46
N ALA A 107 -8.40 -23.43 -6.38
CA ALA A 107 -7.66 -23.01 -5.19
C ALA A 107 -7.50 -21.49 -5.17
N THR A 108 -7.64 -20.89 -3.99
CA THR A 108 -7.50 -19.43 -3.79
C THR A 108 -6.84 -19.16 -2.45
N ALA A 109 -5.88 -18.24 -2.47
CA ALA A 109 -5.30 -17.62 -1.27
C ALA A 109 -5.49 -16.11 -1.37
N ILE A 110 -5.98 -15.49 -0.30
CA ILE A 110 -6.10 -14.03 -0.17
C ILE A 110 -5.09 -13.62 0.88
N THR A 111 -4.25 -12.63 0.56
CA THR A 111 -3.25 -12.09 1.48
C THR A 111 -3.38 -10.58 1.57
N GLU A 112 -3.47 -10.07 2.80
CA GLU A 112 -3.35 -8.65 3.09
C GLU A 112 -1.99 -8.36 3.73
N TYR A 113 -1.37 -7.29 3.25
CA TYR A 113 -0.12 -6.76 3.75
C TYR A 113 -0.36 -5.36 4.31
N ALA A 114 0.21 -5.09 5.48
CA ALA A 114 0.34 -3.74 6.00
C ALA A 114 1.81 -3.46 6.31
N VAL A 115 2.36 -2.37 5.80
CA VAL A 115 3.77 -1.98 6.00
C VAL A 115 3.83 -0.70 6.79
N ASP A 116 4.57 -0.72 7.90
CA ASP A 116 4.82 0.49 8.68
C ASP A 116 5.96 1.33 8.08
N ALA A 117 6.15 2.55 8.61
CA ALA A 117 7.20 3.45 8.13
C ALA A 117 8.64 2.94 8.36
N GLY A 118 8.82 1.90 9.17
CA GLY A 118 10.09 1.21 9.36
C GLY A 118 10.33 0.07 8.37
N GLY A 119 9.34 -0.25 7.52
CA GLY A 119 9.37 -1.37 6.58
C GLY A 119 8.97 -2.70 7.21
N ALA A 120 8.46 -2.72 8.45
CA ALA A 120 7.97 -3.95 9.04
C ALA A 120 6.64 -4.33 8.38
N VAL A 121 6.52 -5.59 7.97
CA VAL A 121 5.35 -6.11 7.23
C VAL A 121 4.51 -6.98 8.14
N GLU A 122 3.25 -6.61 8.32
CA GLU A 122 2.21 -7.46 8.89
C GLU A 122 1.48 -8.20 7.76
N VAL A 123 1.34 -9.52 7.89
CA VAL A 123 0.74 -10.39 6.86
C VAL A 123 -0.46 -11.12 7.44
N SER A 124 -1.63 -11.00 6.79
CA SER A 124 -2.84 -11.76 7.11
C SER A 124 -3.26 -12.56 5.87
N SER A 125 -3.31 -13.89 5.98
CA SER A 125 -3.61 -14.76 4.83
C SER A 125 -4.75 -15.74 5.16
N GLN A 126 -5.61 -15.99 4.19
CA GLN A 126 -6.64 -17.03 4.22
C GLN A 126 -6.67 -17.84 2.93
N GLY A 127 -7.06 -19.10 3.02
CA GLY A 127 -7.00 -20.03 1.90
C GLY A 127 -5.59 -20.54 1.64
N GLU A 128 -5.46 -21.39 0.62
CA GLU A 128 -4.19 -22.02 0.26
C GLU A 128 -4.14 -22.25 -1.25
N VAL A 129 -3.00 -21.93 -1.85
CA VAL A 129 -2.63 -22.34 -3.20
C VAL A 129 -1.43 -23.28 -3.06
N PRO A 130 -1.43 -24.47 -3.70
CA PRO A 130 -0.32 -25.40 -3.57
C PRO A 130 1.03 -24.80 -3.99
N GLY A 131 2.01 -24.84 -3.08
CA GLY A 131 3.38 -24.36 -3.34
C GLY A 131 3.55 -22.84 -3.25
N PHE A 132 2.50 -22.11 -2.86
CA PHE A 132 2.53 -20.67 -2.63
C PHE A 132 2.88 -20.34 -1.18
N ASP A 133 3.77 -19.36 -0.98
CA ASP A 133 4.08 -18.76 0.31
C ASP A 133 3.50 -17.33 0.35
N PRO A 134 2.61 -17.00 1.30
CA PRO A 134 2.07 -15.65 1.42
C PRO A 134 3.10 -14.63 1.92
N GLN A 135 4.28 -15.05 2.38
CA GLN A 135 5.32 -14.11 2.80
C GLN A 135 5.91 -13.32 1.61
N PRO A 136 6.35 -12.06 1.84
CA PRO A 136 7.12 -11.30 0.85
C PRO A 136 8.30 -12.11 0.31
N SER A 137 8.46 -12.17 -1.02
CA SER A 137 9.56 -12.93 -1.65
C SER A 137 10.91 -12.21 -1.52
N VAL A 138 10.89 -10.92 -1.16
CA VAL A 138 12.06 -10.12 -0.82
C VAL A 138 12.05 -9.79 0.67
N ASN A 139 13.21 -9.91 1.31
CA ASN A 139 13.38 -9.50 2.70
C ASN A 139 13.12 -7.98 2.84
N PRO A 140 12.19 -7.55 3.71
CA PRO A 140 11.85 -6.14 3.87
C PRO A 140 13.05 -5.24 4.21
N GLU A 141 14.01 -5.74 5.00
CA GLU A 141 15.22 -4.98 5.34
C GLU A 141 16.09 -4.67 4.11
N ASP A 142 16.19 -5.63 3.18
CA ASP A 142 16.95 -5.47 1.95
C ASP A 142 16.25 -4.48 1.00
N LEU A 143 14.90 -4.49 0.98
CA LEU A 143 14.08 -3.58 0.19
C LEU A 143 14.19 -2.13 0.68
N VAL A 144 14.15 -1.90 2.00
CA VAL A 144 14.32 -0.56 2.60
C VAL A 144 15.68 0.05 2.25
N ILE A 145 16.72 -0.77 2.08
CA ILE A 145 18.07 -0.32 1.73
C ILE A 145 18.22 -0.06 0.22
N ALA A 146 17.43 -0.72 -0.62
CA ALA A 146 17.53 -0.67 -2.08
C ALA A 146 16.85 0.57 -2.66
N THR A 147 17.48 1.73 -2.44
CA THR A 147 16.95 3.05 -2.82
C THR A 147 17.34 3.51 -4.23
N ASP A 148 18.29 2.84 -4.88
CA ASP A 148 18.73 3.17 -6.23
C ASP A 148 18.58 2.00 -7.22
N ARG A 149 18.68 2.33 -8.52
CA ARG A 149 18.58 1.35 -9.61
C ARG A 149 19.56 0.19 -9.48
N ALA A 150 20.82 0.43 -9.11
CA ALA A 150 21.81 -0.63 -9.06
C ALA A 150 21.48 -1.63 -7.93
N GLN A 151 20.94 -1.15 -6.81
CA GLN A 151 20.50 -1.99 -5.71
C GLN A 151 19.22 -2.77 -6.06
N LEU A 152 18.24 -2.14 -6.73
CA LEU A 152 17.02 -2.81 -7.19
C LEU A 152 17.32 -3.84 -8.28
N GLU A 153 18.20 -3.55 -9.24
CA GLU A 153 18.67 -4.54 -10.22
C GLU A 153 19.33 -5.74 -9.53
N LYS A 154 20.13 -5.50 -8.48
CA LYS A 154 20.75 -6.58 -7.71
C LYS A 154 19.71 -7.46 -7.00
N LEU A 155 18.63 -6.89 -6.47
CA LEU A 155 17.52 -7.66 -5.91
C LEU A 155 16.78 -8.44 -7.00
N ALA A 156 16.46 -7.81 -8.12
CA ALA A 156 15.81 -8.47 -9.26
C ALA A 156 16.64 -9.65 -9.80
N ASP A 157 17.96 -9.51 -9.84
CA ASP A 157 18.88 -10.56 -10.30
C ASP A 157 18.96 -11.77 -9.35
N THR A 158 18.31 -11.74 -8.17
CA THR A 158 18.17 -12.93 -7.31
C THR A 158 17.13 -13.92 -7.80
N PHE A 159 16.24 -13.47 -8.70
CA PHE A 159 15.23 -14.28 -9.37
C PHE A 159 15.78 -14.86 -10.69
N PRO A 160 15.07 -15.80 -11.35
CA PRO A 160 15.62 -16.53 -12.50
C PRO A 160 16.11 -15.65 -13.65
N ASN A 161 15.51 -14.47 -13.82
CA ASN A 161 16.04 -13.40 -14.65
C ASN A 161 15.54 -12.03 -14.16
N ARG A 162 16.15 -10.96 -14.69
CA ARG A 162 15.88 -9.59 -14.27
C ARG A 162 14.45 -9.13 -14.49
N ALA A 163 13.78 -9.57 -15.55
CA ALA A 163 12.39 -9.17 -15.81
C ALA A 163 11.44 -9.80 -14.78
N LEU A 164 11.61 -11.10 -14.51
CA LEU A 164 10.85 -11.78 -13.46
C LEU A 164 11.13 -11.19 -12.09
N GLY A 165 12.39 -10.85 -11.79
CA GLY A 165 12.74 -10.16 -10.55
C GLY A 165 12.13 -8.77 -10.41
N ALA A 166 12.01 -8.00 -11.51
CA ALA A 166 11.33 -6.71 -11.50
C ALA A 166 9.82 -6.86 -11.24
N LEU A 167 9.17 -7.88 -11.83
CA LEU A 167 7.76 -8.19 -11.54
C LEU A 167 7.56 -8.64 -10.08
N GLU A 168 8.47 -9.45 -9.54
CA GLU A 168 8.47 -9.84 -8.13
C GLU A 168 8.61 -8.62 -7.21
N LEU A 169 9.49 -7.68 -7.55
CA LEU A 169 9.63 -6.42 -6.81
C LEU A 169 8.35 -5.58 -6.87
N LEU A 170 7.69 -5.44 -8.03
CA LEU A 170 6.42 -4.71 -8.16
C LEU A 170 5.26 -5.36 -7.40
N LEU A 171 5.37 -6.64 -7.02
CA LEU A 171 4.42 -7.33 -6.14
C LEU A 171 4.81 -7.31 -4.66
N GLN A 172 5.93 -6.69 -4.29
CA GLN A 172 6.25 -6.53 -2.86
C GLN A 172 5.47 -5.35 -2.27
N PRO A 173 4.94 -5.52 -1.05
CA PRO A 173 4.43 -4.39 -0.29
C PRO A 173 5.62 -3.50 0.16
N GLY A 174 5.42 -2.19 0.32
CA GLY A 174 6.46 -1.31 0.85
C GLY A 174 7.39 -0.66 -0.18
N LEU A 175 7.16 -0.85 -1.50
CA LEU A 175 7.93 -0.12 -2.50
C LEU A 175 7.49 1.33 -2.54
N SER A 176 8.43 2.24 -2.30
CA SER A 176 8.20 3.66 -2.53
C SER A 176 7.91 3.94 -4.01
N SER A 177 7.24 5.04 -4.28
CA SER A 177 6.87 5.51 -5.61
C SER A 177 8.11 5.67 -6.50
N GLU A 178 9.22 6.15 -5.93
CA GLU A 178 10.51 6.21 -6.63
C GLU A 178 11.07 4.81 -6.95
N GLN A 179 11.00 3.87 -6.01
CA GLN A 179 11.43 2.47 -6.24
C GLN A 179 10.54 1.78 -7.28
N GLN A 180 9.22 1.99 -7.26
CA GLN A 180 8.29 1.45 -8.26
C GLN A 180 8.65 1.98 -9.65
N LYS A 181 8.86 3.30 -9.79
CA LYS A 181 9.31 3.91 -11.05
C LYS A 181 10.59 3.26 -11.57
N ILE A 182 11.62 3.17 -10.72
CA ILE A 182 12.90 2.56 -11.10
C ILE A 182 12.71 1.10 -11.52
N THR A 183 11.85 0.36 -10.82
CA THR A 183 11.56 -1.05 -11.12
C THR A 183 10.83 -1.21 -12.45
N TYR A 184 9.90 -0.31 -12.78
CA TYR A 184 9.29 -0.25 -14.11
C TYR A 184 10.31 0.08 -15.20
N ASP A 185 11.21 1.04 -14.97
CA ASP A 185 12.26 1.37 -15.94
C ASP A 185 13.20 0.17 -16.16
N ILE A 186 13.55 -0.58 -15.10
CA ILE A 186 14.31 -1.83 -15.21
C ILE A 186 13.55 -2.84 -16.07
N LEU A 187 12.25 -3.04 -15.83
CA LEU A 187 11.43 -3.97 -16.60
C LEU A 187 11.29 -3.55 -18.06
N ALA A 188 11.11 -2.25 -18.33
CA ALA A 188 11.01 -1.66 -19.67
C ALA A 188 12.29 -1.82 -20.49
N ASP A 189 13.46 -1.82 -19.82
CA ASP A 189 14.78 -2.04 -20.42
C ASP A 189 15.06 -3.52 -20.76
N THR A 190 14.22 -4.46 -20.31
CA THR A 190 14.38 -5.88 -20.63
C THR A 190 13.73 -6.26 -21.96
N ASP A 191 14.39 -7.16 -22.71
CA ASP A 191 13.83 -7.76 -23.92
C ASP A 191 12.66 -8.70 -23.59
N GLY A 192 11.84 -8.99 -24.60
CA GLY A 192 10.78 -9.99 -24.53
C GLY A 192 9.44 -9.50 -23.97
N ASN A 193 9.27 -8.18 -23.81
CA ASN A 193 7.98 -7.57 -23.51
C ASN A 193 7.22 -7.27 -24.81
N ASP A 194 6.11 -7.97 -25.03
CA ASP A 194 5.22 -7.72 -26.16
C ASP A 194 3.84 -7.29 -25.67
N VAL A 195 3.21 -6.31 -26.33
CA VAL A 195 1.83 -5.90 -25.99
C VAL A 195 0.86 -7.00 -26.41
N GLY A 196 0.08 -7.50 -25.45
CA GLY A 196 -0.99 -8.46 -25.65
C GLY A 196 -2.31 -7.76 -25.94
N SER A 197 -3.12 -7.56 -24.90
CA SER A 197 -4.42 -6.86 -24.96
C SER A 197 -4.34 -5.45 -24.40
N VAL A 198 -5.19 -4.58 -24.93
CA VAL A 198 -5.50 -3.26 -24.38
C VAL A 198 -7.02 -3.22 -24.19
N GLU A 199 -7.46 -2.99 -22.97
CA GLU A 199 -8.88 -2.97 -22.59
C GLU A 199 -9.19 -1.67 -21.84
N GLY A 200 -10.38 -1.11 -22.06
CA GLY A 200 -10.72 0.21 -21.49
C GLY A 200 -10.09 1.37 -22.25
N GLU A 201 -10.25 2.58 -21.71
CA GLU A 201 -9.73 3.84 -22.27
C GLU A 201 -9.44 4.81 -21.11
N GLY A 202 -8.45 5.70 -21.28
CA GLY A 202 -8.15 6.75 -20.31
C GLY A 202 -7.50 6.20 -19.03
N ASP A 203 -7.98 6.65 -17.87
CA ASP A 203 -7.39 6.28 -16.57
C ASP A 203 -7.65 4.82 -16.19
N ASP A 204 -8.65 4.19 -16.80
CA ASP A 204 -9.02 2.78 -16.62
C ASP A 204 -8.45 1.87 -17.74
N GLU A 205 -7.60 2.42 -18.62
CA GLU A 205 -6.93 1.61 -19.66
C GLU A 205 -6.03 0.56 -19.00
N LEU A 206 -6.38 -0.70 -19.22
CA LEU A 206 -5.63 -1.87 -18.76
C LEU A 206 -4.84 -2.44 -19.92
N VAL A 207 -3.51 -2.45 -19.80
CA VAL A 207 -2.63 -3.02 -20.81
C VAL A 207 -2.03 -4.32 -20.28
N THR A 208 -2.22 -5.41 -21.03
CA THR A 208 -1.54 -6.68 -20.78
C THR A 208 -0.27 -6.77 -21.61
N VAL A 209 0.85 -7.05 -20.94
CA VAL A 209 2.15 -7.39 -21.55
C VAL A 209 2.36 -8.90 -21.43
N ILE A 210 2.82 -9.51 -22.52
CA ILE A 210 3.12 -10.94 -22.63
C ILE A 210 4.63 -11.11 -22.74
N ARG A 211 5.17 -12.08 -22.01
CA ARG A 211 6.56 -12.51 -22.04
C ARG A 211 6.63 -14.00 -22.37
N ASP A 212 6.54 -14.33 -23.65
CA ASP A 212 6.50 -15.73 -24.12
C ASP A 212 7.72 -16.54 -23.68
N SER A 213 8.91 -15.93 -23.66
CA SER A 213 10.15 -16.59 -23.23
C SER A 213 10.12 -17.04 -21.77
N ASP A 214 9.36 -16.32 -20.95
CA ASP A 214 9.25 -16.55 -19.51
C ASP A 214 7.95 -17.27 -19.12
N GLN A 215 7.03 -17.47 -20.08
CA GLN A 215 5.68 -18.00 -19.85
C GLN A 215 4.89 -17.18 -18.81
N VAL A 216 5.09 -15.86 -18.84
CA VAL A 216 4.43 -14.90 -17.94
C VAL A 216 3.64 -13.90 -18.76
N SER A 217 2.50 -13.48 -18.21
CA SER A 217 1.82 -12.26 -18.68
C SER A 217 1.44 -11.41 -17.48
N PHE A 218 1.37 -10.11 -17.67
CA PHE A 218 1.02 -9.20 -16.59
C PHE A 218 0.24 -8.00 -17.13
N SER A 219 -0.60 -7.40 -16.31
CA SER A 219 -1.46 -6.29 -16.70
C SER A 219 -1.24 -5.10 -15.78
N VAL A 220 -1.10 -3.92 -16.37
CA VAL A 220 -0.84 -2.66 -15.68
C VAL A 220 -1.87 -1.62 -16.08
N LEU A 221 -2.17 -0.70 -15.16
CA LEU A 221 -2.87 0.55 -15.46
C LEU A 221 -1.82 1.63 -15.74
N PRO A 222 -1.56 2.02 -17.00
CA PRO A 222 -0.48 2.97 -17.30
C PRO A 222 -0.69 4.35 -16.66
N ALA A 223 -1.94 4.73 -16.38
CA ALA A 223 -2.28 6.03 -15.80
C ALA A 223 -1.93 6.15 -14.31
N SER A 224 -1.89 5.05 -13.58
CA SER A 224 -1.53 5.02 -12.14
C SER A 224 -0.20 4.33 -11.87
N GLY A 225 0.26 3.49 -12.78
CA GLY A 225 1.38 2.58 -12.55
C GLY A 225 1.02 1.35 -11.72
N GLN A 226 -0.27 1.09 -11.46
CA GLN A 226 -0.68 -0.09 -10.70
C GLN A 226 -0.48 -1.37 -11.52
N LEU A 227 0.31 -2.30 -11.00
CA LEU A 227 0.33 -3.69 -11.46
C LEU A 227 -0.93 -4.38 -10.96
N VAL A 228 -1.83 -4.75 -11.85
CA VAL A 228 -3.16 -5.28 -11.50
C VAL A 228 -3.15 -6.80 -11.42
N ARG A 229 -2.44 -7.44 -12.34
CA ARG A 229 -2.49 -8.90 -12.52
C ARG A 229 -1.17 -9.43 -13.06
N VAL A 230 -0.75 -10.59 -12.58
CA VAL A 230 0.37 -11.35 -13.12
C VAL A 230 -0.02 -12.82 -13.19
N VAL A 231 0.31 -13.50 -14.28
CA VAL A 231 0.08 -14.94 -14.45
C VAL A 231 1.40 -15.63 -14.70
N GLY A 232 1.63 -16.75 -14.01
CA GLY A 232 2.79 -17.60 -14.24
C GLY A 232 4.04 -17.23 -13.43
N LEU A 233 4.01 -16.13 -12.66
CA LEU A 233 5.18 -15.62 -11.94
C LEU A 233 5.48 -16.45 -10.68
N VAL A 234 4.54 -16.52 -9.74
CA VAL A 234 4.71 -17.26 -8.48
C VAL A 234 4.58 -18.78 -8.64
N GLY A 235 4.04 -19.21 -9.78
CA GLY A 235 3.94 -20.61 -10.19
C GLY A 235 3.25 -20.75 -11.55
N PRO A 236 3.44 -21.88 -12.26
CA PRO A 236 2.77 -22.13 -13.53
C PRO A 236 1.25 -22.04 -13.38
N ASP A 237 0.60 -21.30 -14.28
CA ASP A 237 -0.84 -21.08 -14.30
C ASP A 237 -1.44 -20.41 -13.04
N VAL A 238 -0.61 -19.94 -12.10
CA VAL A 238 -1.09 -19.15 -10.96
C VAL A 238 -1.36 -17.73 -11.44
N GLU A 239 -2.58 -17.26 -11.20
CA GLU A 239 -2.96 -15.86 -11.40
C GLU A 239 -2.91 -15.13 -10.05
N THR A 240 -2.08 -14.11 -10.00
CA THR A 240 -1.90 -13.19 -8.88
C THR A 240 -2.51 -11.83 -9.24
N THR A 241 -3.51 -11.37 -8.51
CA THR A 241 -4.08 -10.03 -8.66
C THR A 241 -3.75 -9.15 -7.47
N VAL A 242 -3.55 -7.86 -7.73
CA VAL A 242 -3.55 -6.82 -6.70
C VAL A 242 -4.95 -6.23 -6.68
N ASP A 243 -5.76 -6.72 -5.74
CA ASP A 243 -7.18 -6.37 -5.64
C ASP A 243 -7.38 -5.00 -4.99
N ALA A 244 -6.48 -4.60 -4.09
CA ALA A 244 -6.54 -3.28 -3.48
C ALA A 244 -5.16 -2.76 -3.03
N THR A 245 -4.96 -1.45 -3.09
CA THR A 245 -3.82 -0.75 -2.47
C THR A 245 -4.26 0.56 -1.85
N ALA A 246 -3.66 0.95 -0.73
CA ALA A 246 -3.95 2.23 -0.08
C ALA A 246 -2.80 2.70 0.81
N ILE A 247 -2.80 4.00 1.10
CA ILE A 247 -2.07 4.56 2.24
C ILE A 247 -3.07 4.81 3.36
N LEU A 248 -2.84 4.14 4.48
CA LEU A 248 -3.67 4.19 5.66
C LEU A 248 -3.05 5.10 6.71
N ASP A 249 -3.89 5.70 7.53
CA ASP A 249 -3.45 6.47 8.68
C ASP A 249 -2.83 5.54 9.73
N CYS A 250 -2.14 6.14 10.68
CA CYS A 250 -1.43 5.45 11.75
C CYS A 250 -2.33 4.58 12.62
N VAL A 251 -3.57 5.02 12.83
CA VAL A 251 -4.63 4.14 13.31
C VAL A 251 -5.50 3.73 12.13
N SER A 252 -5.37 2.47 11.77
CA SER A 252 -6.19 1.80 10.77
C SER A 252 -6.46 0.37 11.22
N VAL A 253 -7.56 -0.21 10.72
CA VAL A 253 -8.03 -1.53 11.14
C VAL A 253 -8.23 -2.38 9.89
N THR A 254 -7.30 -3.31 9.69
CA THR A 254 -7.19 -4.19 8.52
C THR A 254 -7.04 -5.65 8.97
N GLY A 255 -7.02 -6.60 8.03
CA GLY A 255 -6.92 -8.02 8.30
C GLY A 255 -8.19 -8.76 7.87
N LEU A 256 -8.03 -10.00 7.39
CA LEU A 256 -9.13 -10.77 6.81
C LEU A 256 -10.18 -11.23 7.84
N GLU A 257 -9.80 -11.32 9.12
CA GLU A 257 -10.69 -11.69 10.25
C GLU A 257 -10.81 -10.58 11.30
N GLY A 258 -10.28 -9.40 10.98
CA GLY A 258 -10.05 -8.31 11.93
C GLY A 258 -8.77 -8.53 12.73
N PRO A 259 -8.13 -7.45 13.18
CA PRO A 259 -6.89 -7.54 13.91
C PRO A 259 -7.16 -7.92 15.38
N ASP A 260 -6.31 -8.74 15.98
CA ASP A 260 -6.38 -9.08 17.42
C ASP A 260 -6.11 -7.87 18.33
N ARG A 261 -5.47 -6.82 17.80
CA ARG A 261 -5.14 -5.60 18.52
C ARG A 261 -5.16 -4.37 17.62
N ILE A 262 -5.51 -3.22 18.20
CA ILE A 262 -5.46 -1.91 17.53
C ILE A 262 -4.74 -0.94 18.48
N SER A 263 -3.61 -0.38 18.03
CA SER A 263 -3.04 0.78 18.71
C SER A 263 -3.89 2.00 18.39
N LEU A 264 -4.48 2.63 19.39
CA LEU A 264 -5.27 3.85 19.23
C LEU A 264 -4.38 5.11 19.32
N ALA A 265 -3.09 4.92 19.59
CA ALA A 265 -2.07 5.96 19.64
C ALA A 265 -1.01 5.76 18.55
N CYS A 266 -0.63 6.85 17.88
CA CYS A 266 0.26 6.82 16.70
C CYS A 266 1.75 6.98 17.00
N ALA A 267 2.17 7.39 18.20
CA ALA A 267 3.57 7.71 18.47
C ALA A 267 4.11 7.25 19.83
N ASP A 268 3.27 7.22 20.85
CA ASP A 268 3.71 7.07 22.24
C ASP A 268 3.24 5.77 22.90
N ASN A 269 2.44 4.96 22.20
CA ASN A 269 1.98 3.64 22.65
C ASN A 269 1.33 3.64 24.03
N ASN A 270 0.56 4.68 24.34
CA ASN A 270 -0.10 4.78 25.65
C ASN A 270 -1.56 4.31 25.63
N TYR A 271 -2.08 3.91 24.47
CA TYR A 271 -3.45 3.41 24.36
C TYR A 271 -3.58 2.31 23.28
N LEU A 272 -4.00 1.13 23.72
CA LEU A 272 -4.20 -0.06 22.90
C LEU A 272 -5.49 -0.75 23.30
N VAL A 273 -6.17 -1.34 22.32
CA VAL A 273 -7.17 -2.38 22.56
C VAL A 273 -6.63 -3.70 22.03
N ASN A 274 -6.68 -4.77 22.82
CA ASN A 274 -6.17 -6.09 22.46
C ASN A 274 -7.17 -7.21 22.78
N GLN A 275 -6.80 -8.45 22.42
CA GLN A 275 -7.64 -9.63 22.60
C GLN A 275 -9.01 -9.42 21.94
N LEU A 276 -8.98 -8.81 20.75
CA LEU A 276 -10.18 -8.41 20.03
C LEU A 276 -10.83 -9.63 19.37
N GLU A 277 -11.99 -10.00 19.88
CA GLU A 277 -12.82 -11.06 19.29
C GLU A 277 -13.94 -10.43 18.46
N TRP A 278 -13.71 -10.34 17.15
CA TRP A 278 -14.61 -9.67 16.21
C TRP A 278 -15.88 -10.47 15.89
N LYS A 279 -16.97 -9.73 15.67
CA LYS A 279 -18.26 -10.17 15.12
C LYS A 279 -18.64 -9.24 13.98
N ASN A 280 -19.23 -9.81 12.92
CA ASN A 280 -19.63 -9.09 11.72
C ASN A 280 -18.47 -8.37 11.01
N TRP A 281 -17.26 -8.92 11.10
CA TRP A 281 -16.11 -8.38 10.36
C TRP A 281 -16.39 -8.28 8.86
N GLY A 282 -15.93 -7.20 8.24
CA GLY A 282 -16.20 -6.85 6.83
C GLY A 282 -17.60 -6.28 6.51
N ALA A 283 -18.54 -6.24 7.47
CA ALA A 283 -19.85 -5.60 7.26
C ALA A 283 -19.76 -4.06 7.37
N ASP A 284 -20.85 -3.33 7.15
CA ASP A 284 -20.89 -1.86 7.34
C ASP A 284 -20.51 -1.42 8.76
N SER A 285 -20.62 -2.33 9.73
CA SER A 285 -20.11 -2.20 11.08
C SER A 285 -19.71 -3.56 11.65
N ALA A 286 -18.58 -3.59 12.34
CA ALA A 286 -18.09 -4.74 13.10
C ALA A 286 -17.90 -4.37 14.57
N GLU A 287 -18.05 -5.37 15.44
CA GLU A 287 -17.92 -5.20 16.89
C GLU A 287 -16.95 -6.24 17.44
N ALA A 288 -16.12 -5.85 18.40
CA ALA A 288 -15.26 -6.77 19.14
C ALA A 288 -15.45 -6.61 20.65
N GLU A 289 -15.30 -7.71 21.38
CA GLU A 289 -15.02 -7.68 22.81
C GLU A 289 -13.50 -7.75 22.99
N GLY A 290 -12.95 -7.01 23.95
CA GLY A 290 -11.51 -6.99 24.19
C GLY A 290 -11.12 -6.30 25.49
N VAL A 291 -9.85 -5.93 25.59
CA VAL A 291 -9.28 -5.23 26.75
C VAL A 291 -8.57 -3.95 26.27
N ALA A 292 -9.00 -2.81 26.81
CA ALA A 292 -8.28 -1.55 26.69
C ALA A 292 -7.12 -1.54 27.69
N ILE A 293 -5.95 -1.11 27.22
CA ILE A 293 -4.74 -0.93 28.00
C ILE A 293 -4.30 0.52 27.82
N GLU A 294 -4.34 1.27 28.92
CA GLU A 294 -4.07 2.71 28.93
C GLU A 294 -3.04 3.07 29.98
N ASN A 295 -2.08 3.91 29.62
CA ASN A 295 -1.15 4.51 30.56
C ASN A 295 -1.78 5.75 31.19
N ASP A 296 -1.80 5.85 32.52
CA ASP A 296 -2.25 7.06 33.20
C ASP A 296 -1.30 8.26 33.03
N CYS A 297 -0.07 8.01 32.57
CA CYS A 297 0.98 9.00 32.33
C CYS A 297 1.23 9.94 33.53
N ASP A 298 1.03 9.48 34.77
CA ASP A 298 1.25 10.29 35.98
C ASP A 298 2.51 9.83 36.74
N PRO A 299 3.58 10.66 36.87
CA PRO A 299 3.70 12.07 36.45
C PRO A 299 4.13 12.25 34.98
N ASN A 300 4.57 11.18 34.32
CA ASN A 300 4.90 11.16 32.89
C ASN A 300 4.72 9.75 32.32
N CYS A 301 4.58 9.61 31.00
CA CYS A 301 4.29 8.31 30.37
C CYS A 301 5.40 7.25 30.50
N ALA A 302 6.65 7.64 30.81
CA ALA A 302 7.71 6.65 31.06
C ALA A 302 7.61 6.03 32.47
N GLU A 303 6.96 6.73 33.41
CA GLU A 303 6.83 6.34 34.82
C GLU A 303 5.38 6.00 35.23
N GLY A 304 4.41 6.22 34.34
CA GLY A 304 2.99 5.98 34.60
C GLY A 304 2.62 4.51 34.77
N THR A 305 1.37 4.28 35.19
CA THR A 305 0.81 2.95 35.42
C THR A 305 -0.15 2.59 34.30
N PHE A 306 0.01 1.37 33.77
CA PHE A 306 -0.93 0.80 32.82
C PHE A 306 -2.15 0.22 33.54
N ASN A 307 -3.32 0.69 33.13
CA ASN A 307 -4.62 0.20 33.57
C ASN A 307 -5.23 -0.67 32.47
N GLU A 308 -5.89 -1.76 32.87
CA GLU A 308 -6.56 -2.67 31.96
C GLU A 308 -8.06 -2.70 32.26
N GLU A 309 -8.88 -2.48 31.24
CA GLU A 309 -10.34 -2.49 31.34
C GLU A 309 -10.98 -3.29 30.21
N ARG A 310 -12.02 -4.07 30.51
CA ARG A 310 -12.78 -4.75 29.45
C ARG A 310 -13.61 -3.75 28.68
N VAL A 311 -13.55 -3.83 27.36
CA VAL A 311 -14.25 -2.89 26.47
C VAL A 311 -14.97 -3.62 25.36
N LYS A 312 -15.96 -2.94 24.79
CA LYS A 312 -16.51 -3.26 23.47
C LYS A 312 -15.96 -2.25 22.46
N VAL A 313 -15.36 -2.75 21.40
CA VAL A 313 -14.87 -1.93 20.28
C VAL A 313 -15.89 -2.02 19.14
N VAL A 314 -16.21 -0.89 18.53
CA VAL A 314 -17.07 -0.84 17.34
C VAL A 314 -16.33 -0.08 16.25
N VAL A 315 -16.21 -0.69 15.07
CA VAL A 315 -15.76 0.01 13.86
C VAL A 315 -16.91 0.11 12.88
N ASP A 316 -17.05 1.26 12.24
CA ASP A 316 -18.11 1.53 11.27
C ASP A 316 -17.68 2.61 10.27
N LYS A 317 -18.60 3.03 9.40
CA LYS A 317 -18.39 4.00 8.33
C LYS A 317 -17.28 3.56 7.37
N ARG A 318 -17.57 2.56 6.54
CA ARG A 318 -16.65 2.16 5.48
C ARG A 318 -16.48 3.28 4.47
N GLU A 319 -15.24 3.54 4.08
CA GLU A 319 -14.88 4.52 3.08
C GLU A 319 -13.84 3.95 2.11
N ALA A 320 -13.85 4.44 0.89
CA ALA A 320 -12.91 4.02 -0.14
C ALA A 320 -11.57 4.78 0.00
N CYS A 321 -10.45 4.05 -0.09
CA CYS A 321 -9.10 4.60 -0.22
C CYS A 321 -8.33 3.97 -1.35
N GLY A 322 -7.46 4.78 -1.96
CA GLY A 322 -6.52 4.31 -2.97
C GLY A 322 -7.20 3.52 -4.09
N TYR A 323 -6.56 2.44 -4.51
CA TYR A 323 -7.07 1.54 -5.53
C TYR A 323 -7.94 0.48 -4.86
N HIS A 324 -9.26 0.55 -5.05
CA HIS A 324 -10.26 -0.44 -4.62
C HIS A 324 -10.28 -0.83 -3.13
N ALA A 325 -9.49 -0.18 -2.27
CA ALA A 325 -9.52 -0.47 -0.84
C ALA A 325 -10.75 0.18 -0.20
N GLU A 326 -11.38 -0.52 0.72
CA GLU A 326 -12.51 -0.01 1.50
C GLU A 326 -12.31 -0.37 2.97
N VAL A 327 -12.04 0.64 3.80
CA VAL A 327 -11.66 0.49 5.21
C VAL A 327 -12.66 1.19 6.12
N TYR A 328 -12.72 0.79 7.40
CA TYR A 328 -13.49 1.52 8.40
C TYR A 328 -12.84 2.87 8.69
N SER A 329 -13.65 3.93 8.82
CA SER A 329 -13.16 5.28 9.09
C SER A 329 -13.45 5.81 10.48
N ARG A 330 -14.11 4.99 11.31
CA ARG A 330 -14.36 5.32 12.72
C ARG A 330 -14.22 4.11 13.62
N VAL A 331 -13.59 4.32 14.77
CA VAL A 331 -13.59 3.39 15.90
C VAL A 331 -14.21 4.05 17.13
N ARG A 332 -14.95 3.25 17.89
CA ARG A 332 -15.53 3.61 19.19
C ARG A 332 -15.16 2.57 20.23
N VAL A 333 -14.63 2.99 21.37
CA VAL A 333 -14.31 2.14 22.52
C VAL A 333 -15.30 2.41 23.63
N GLN A 334 -16.06 1.39 24.03
CA GLN A 334 -17.15 1.48 24.99
C GLN A 334 -16.79 0.75 26.28
N TYR A 335 -16.87 1.47 27.40
CA TYR A 335 -16.52 0.97 28.73
C TYR A 335 -17.77 0.54 29.51
N PRO A 336 -17.64 -0.38 30.48
CA PRO A 336 -18.77 -0.89 31.25
C PRO A 336 -19.46 0.16 32.13
N ASP A 337 -18.76 1.26 32.46
CA ASP A 337 -19.28 2.38 33.24
C ASP A 337 -20.09 3.40 32.39
N GLY A 338 -20.17 3.17 31.07
CA GLY A 338 -20.89 4.00 30.12
C GLY A 338 -20.05 5.08 29.44
N ARG A 339 -18.73 5.15 29.70
CA ARG A 339 -17.82 5.97 28.88
C ARG A 339 -17.75 5.40 27.45
N GLU A 340 -17.64 6.31 26.48
CA GLU A 340 -17.39 5.97 25.09
C GLU A 340 -16.38 6.95 24.52
N GLU A 341 -15.35 6.43 23.88
CA GLU A 341 -14.30 7.19 23.21
C GLU A 341 -14.44 6.96 21.70
N GLU A 342 -14.48 8.03 20.91
CA GLU A 342 -14.63 7.98 19.45
C GLU A 342 -13.42 8.66 18.81
N GLN A 343 -12.83 8.01 17.79
CA GLN A 343 -11.80 8.64 16.97
C GLN A 343 -11.95 8.26 15.48
N PRO A 344 -11.58 9.18 14.56
CA PRO A 344 -11.40 8.83 13.16
C PRO A 344 -10.20 7.89 13.01
N ILE A 345 -10.30 7.00 12.03
CA ILE A 345 -9.26 6.03 11.65
C ILE A 345 -9.31 5.85 10.12
N GLY A 346 -8.48 4.99 9.57
CA GLY A 346 -8.65 4.49 8.20
C GLY A 346 -7.68 5.13 7.23
N CYS A 347 -8.14 6.01 6.35
CA CYS A 347 -7.33 6.55 5.25
C CYS A 347 -6.38 7.64 5.72
N ALA A 348 -5.16 7.67 5.18
CA ALA A 348 -4.27 8.80 5.43
C ALA A 348 -4.80 10.08 4.74
N PRO A 349 -4.76 11.25 5.41
CA PRO A 349 -5.35 12.49 4.92
C PRO A 349 -4.68 13.11 3.67
#